data_AF-A0AAR2KD55-F1
#
_entry.id   AF-A0AAR2KD55-F1
#
_cell.length_a   1.000
_cell.length_b   1.000
_cell.length_c   1.000
_cell.angle_alpha   90.00
_cell.angle_beta   90.00
_cell.angle_gamma   90.00
#
_symmetry.space_group_name_H-M   'P 1'
#
loop_
_entity.id
_entity.type
_entity.pdbx_description
1 polymer ?
#
loop_
_entity_poly.entity_id
_entity_poly.type
_entity_poly.pdbx_seq_one_letter_code
_entity_poly.pdbx_strand_id
1 'polypeptide(L)'
;MTTMFEELKAIILRALPTIDENTVQKLINQLQTSGLESIDDLKYVRQEDIADLLPIIQQRKLLDAFKMETEIITLNLQIEPTATSPGSSVLSSLPCSTQSSVRMSTSTGSSSQENCEPPSLIRKAWTETFQVPWNLMPVEVQTAISEGKRPSPAARRQMVRVLADEMRKYDLNPTRSQCLSVCRSIIHQYPKSFADQRENGQLLGGGYTSLLIQLKTRIENLNRTSSFRQHRTSDLGGKRGPTDIYGCTRFQPDLPPEETNDTVEVKRQKLEDIYGQEGVKGSERSEVKQLMETTFCLQRCHINALPAPAIADIRDKWPYLFTQKGLYAHFELLTDINVLRALEFSMEECGKNIVEFFKSKPTNDKVQAVLSEDDVELSLRVIQLLMAHFEESIEGLVLFENSFATAADLESMLTLPATPRLLLLREKTSGRIEHWMVSLEGHIICEGIQPTFLTGLAAVFSTFYSFNLQYQEEAACTLEFIQRRFVGINPERGTKAGRGKVPSKKTGRVIHKKITTVNRNVSTLLRKLVDFEWDFI
;
A
#
# COMPACT_ATOMS: atom_id res chain seq x y z
N MET A 1 14.94 -24.41 45.38
CA MET A 1 16.21 -23.66 45.31
C MET A 1 17.16 -24.24 44.28
N THR A 2 17.69 -25.46 44.43
CA THR A 2 18.68 -26.03 43.49
C THR A 2 18.20 -26.19 42.05
N THR A 3 16.91 -26.40 41.80
CA THR A 3 16.33 -26.47 40.43
C THR A 3 16.38 -25.11 39.72
N MET A 4 15.65 -24.12 40.24
CA MET A 4 15.59 -22.75 39.70
C MET A 4 16.98 -22.09 39.58
N PHE A 5 17.94 -22.44 40.44
CA PHE A 5 19.32 -21.97 40.28
C PHE A 5 19.98 -22.48 38.99
N GLU A 6 19.89 -23.79 38.70
CA GLU A 6 20.47 -24.38 37.49
C GLU A 6 19.69 -24.00 36.22
N GLU A 7 18.37 -23.80 36.32
CA GLU A 7 17.54 -23.26 35.23
C GLU A 7 17.97 -21.84 34.85
N LEU A 8 18.11 -20.93 35.84
CA LEU A 8 18.62 -19.58 35.59
C LEU A 8 20.06 -19.60 35.05
N LYS A 9 20.92 -20.48 35.57
CA LYS A 9 22.29 -20.67 35.09
C LYS A 9 22.31 -21.09 33.61
N ALA A 10 21.45 -22.02 33.22
CA ALA A 10 21.32 -22.47 31.83
C ALA A 10 20.83 -21.33 30.91
N ILE A 11 19.81 -20.56 31.32
CA ILE A 11 19.29 -19.42 30.54
C ILE A 11 20.37 -18.35 30.36
N ILE A 12 21.09 -17.98 31.43
CA ILE A 12 22.16 -16.98 31.39
C ILE A 12 23.30 -17.43 30.48
N LEU A 13 23.77 -18.67 30.61
CA LEU A 13 24.85 -19.21 29.78
C LEU A 13 24.43 -19.36 28.30
N ARG A 14 23.16 -19.67 28.01
CA ARG A 14 22.62 -19.70 26.63
C ARG A 14 22.59 -18.30 26.00
N ALA A 15 22.27 -17.27 26.79
CA ALA A 15 22.25 -15.88 26.34
C ALA A 15 23.65 -15.26 26.20
N LEU A 16 24.58 -15.63 27.09
CA LEU A 16 25.93 -15.08 27.21
C LEU A 16 26.99 -16.20 27.36
N PRO A 17 27.33 -16.98 26.31
CA PRO A 17 28.20 -18.16 26.43
C PRO A 17 29.67 -17.90 26.84
N THR A 18 30.07 -16.64 27.00
CA THR A 18 31.44 -16.21 27.34
C THR A 18 31.49 -15.38 28.63
N ILE A 19 30.48 -15.49 29.48
CA ILE A 19 30.44 -14.89 30.83
C ILE A 19 31.27 -15.75 31.80
N ASP A 20 31.85 -15.14 32.83
CA ASP A 20 32.54 -15.89 33.89
C ASP A 20 31.55 -16.39 34.96
N GLU A 21 31.84 -17.55 35.54
CA GLU A 21 30.93 -18.23 36.47
C GLU A 21 30.69 -17.46 37.79
N ASN A 22 31.64 -16.61 38.21
CA ASN A 22 31.45 -15.74 39.38
C ASN A 22 30.44 -14.62 39.09
N THR A 23 30.44 -14.06 37.88
CA THR A 23 29.43 -13.08 37.46
C THR A 23 28.06 -13.74 37.25
N VAL A 24 27.98 -14.98 36.78
CA VAL A 24 26.72 -15.75 36.74
C VAL A 24 26.15 -15.94 38.15
N GLN A 25 26.98 -16.37 39.12
CA GLN A 25 26.54 -16.52 40.51
C GLN A 25 26.03 -15.20 41.10
N LYS A 26 26.73 -14.09 40.83
CA LYS A 26 26.29 -12.75 41.27
C LYS A 26 24.96 -12.34 40.65
N LEU A 27 24.77 -12.56 39.35
CA LEU A 27 23.52 -12.25 38.64
C LEU A 27 22.34 -13.02 39.24
N ILE A 28 22.47 -14.33 39.46
CA ILE A 28 21.38 -15.15 40.03
C ILE A 28 21.07 -14.70 41.45
N ASN A 29 22.10 -14.49 42.29
CA ASN A 29 21.91 -14.00 43.66
C ASN A 29 21.24 -12.61 43.69
N GLN A 30 21.59 -11.71 42.76
CA GLN A 30 21.00 -10.38 42.66
C GLN A 30 19.53 -10.45 42.23
N LEU A 31 19.19 -11.23 41.20
CA LEU A 31 17.81 -11.44 40.76
C LEU A 31 16.93 -12.06 41.85
N GLN A 32 17.44 -13.05 42.59
CA GLN A 32 16.75 -13.62 43.76
C GLN A 32 16.56 -12.58 44.88
N THR A 33 17.55 -11.71 45.11
CA THR A 33 17.45 -10.63 46.12
C THR A 33 16.44 -9.54 45.70
N SER A 34 16.24 -9.32 44.40
CA SER A 34 15.19 -8.45 43.84
C SER A 34 13.77 -9.07 43.89
N GLY A 35 13.61 -10.28 44.43
CA GLY A 35 12.30 -10.92 44.59
C GLY A 35 11.87 -11.82 43.43
N LEU A 36 12.81 -12.34 42.64
CA LEU A 36 12.50 -13.34 41.61
C LEU A 36 12.21 -14.71 42.24
N GLU A 37 10.94 -15.12 42.28
CA GLU A 37 10.50 -16.40 42.85
C GLU A 37 10.41 -17.52 41.80
N SER A 38 10.12 -17.19 40.54
CA SER A 38 9.93 -18.14 39.43
C SER A 38 10.66 -17.73 38.14
N ILE A 39 10.79 -18.66 37.18
CA ILE A 39 11.29 -18.38 35.83
C ILE A 39 10.32 -17.45 35.07
N ASP A 40 9.02 -17.53 35.36
CA ASP A 40 8.01 -16.66 34.76
C ASP A 40 8.17 -15.18 35.14
N ASP A 41 8.86 -14.86 36.23
CA ASP A 41 9.11 -13.48 36.67
C ASP A 41 10.23 -12.79 35.87
N LEU A 42 10.99 -13.53 35.06
CA LEU A 42 12.04 -12.99 34.20
C LEU A 42 11.54 -11.91 33.22
N LYS A 43 10.24 -11.94 32.87
CA LYS A 43 9.57 -10.90 32.05
C LYS A 43 9.49 -9.52 32.72
N TYR A 44 9.64 -9.45 34.05
CA TYR A 44 9.60 -8.21 34.82
C TYR A 44 10.99 -7.60 35.06
N VAL A 45 12.06 -8.37 34.85
CA VAL A 45 13.45 -7.91 35.01
C VAL A 45 13.78 -6.82 33.99
N ARG A 46 14.46 -5.78 34.44
CA ARG A 46 14.80 -4.58 33.64
C ARG A 46 16.31 -4.38 33.55
N GLN A 47 16.71 -3.41 32.74
CA GLN A 47 18.12 -3.03 32.58
C GLN A 47 18.74 -2.45 33.86
N GLU A 48 17.92 -1.84 34.72
CA GLU A 48 18.32 -1.34 36.04
C GLU A 48 18.70 -2.46 37.02
N ASP A 49 17.97 -3.59 37.02
CA ASP A 49 18.19 -4.72 37.95
C ASP A 49 19.50 -5.50 37.71
N ILE A 50 20.13 -5.32 36.55
CA ILE A 50 21.38 -5.99 36.14
C ILE A 50 22.46 -5.00 35.70
N ALA A 51 22.29 -3.70 35.99
CA ALA A 51 23.13 -2.62 35.47
C ALA A 51 24.61 -2.76 35.87
N ASP A 52 24.87 -3.09 37.13
CA ASP A 52 26.21 -3.06 37.73
C ASP A 52 27.04 -4.34 37.50
N LEU A 53 26.41 -5.40 37.00
CA LEU A 53 27.05 -6.72 36.81
C LEU A 53 27.45 -7.02 35.36
N LEU A 54 26.95 -6.28 34.36
CA LEU A 54 27.17 -6.57 32.95
C LEU A 54 27.39 -5.29 32.11
N PRO A 55 28.18 -5.32 31.04
CA PRO A 55 28.19 -4.27 30.02
C PRO A 55 26.82 -4.15 29.31
N ILE A 56 26.44 -2.93 28.92
CA ILE A 56 25.13 -2.58 28.32
C ILE A 56 24.67 -3.51 27.18
N ILE A 57 25.59 -4.01 26.35
CA ILE A 57 25.25 -4.93 25.24
C ILE A 57 24.92 -6.34 25.76
N GLN A 58 25.59 -6.80 26.82
CA GLN A 58 25.30 -8.09 27.45
C GLN A 58 24.00 -8.02 28.27
N GLN A 59 23.75 -6.92 28.98
CA GLN A 59 22.46 -6.65 29.64
C GLN A 59 21.29 -6.84 28.65
N ARG A 60 21.35 -6.20 27.48
CA ARG A 60 20.28 -6.27 26.46
C ARG A 60 20.08 -7.69 25.92
N LYS A 61 21.16 -8.41 25.60
CA LYS A 61 21.08 -9.82 25.16
C LYS A 61 20.39 -10.70 26.20
N LEU A 62 20.70 -10.49 27.48
CA LEU A 62 20.12 -11.28 28.57
C LEU A 62 18.62 -10.98 28.75
N LEU A 63 18.23 -9.71 28.72
CA LEU A 63 16.82 -9.28 28.81
C LEU A 63 15.97 -9.75 27.63
N ASP A 64 16.53 -9.82 26.42
CA ASP A 64 15.81 -10.36 25.27
C ASP A 64 15.69 -11.89 25.36
N ALA A 65 16.71 -12.60 25.87
CA ALA A 65 16.62 -14.04 26.13
C ALA A 65 15.63 -14.40 27.25
N PHE A 66 15.52 -13.57 28.28
CA PHE A 66 14.55 -13.69 29.38
C PHE A 66 13.10 -13.63 28.88
N LYS A 67 12.76 -12.68 27.99
CA LYS A 67 11.42 -12.60 27.38
C LYS A 67 11.07 -13.86 26.59
N MET A 68 12.00 -14.30 25.72
CA MET A 68 11.80 -15.49 24.90
C MET A 68 11.49 -16.74 25.73
N GLU A 69 12.15 -16.93 26.88
CA GLU A 69 11.85 -18.09 27.74
C GLU A 69 10.44 -18.00 28.36
N THR A 70 10.02 -16.82 28.81
CA THR A 70 8.65 -16.64 29.35
C THR A 70 7.56 -16.77 28.28
N GLU A 71 7.83 -16.38 27.04
CA GLU A 71 6.92 -16.58 25.90
C GLU A 71 6.80 -18.08 25.54
N ILE A 72 7.87 -18.86 25.66
CA ILE A 72 7.87 -20.31 25.41
C ILE A 72 7.12 -21.09 26.50
N ILE A 73 7.35 -20.79 27.79
CA ILE A 73 6.70 -21.52 28.90
C ILE A 73 5.17 -21.31 28.88
N THR A 74 4.71 -20.10 28.57
CA THR A 74 3.29 -19.74 28.49
C THR A 74 2.52 -20.62 27.48
N LEU A 75 3.17 -21.11 26.43
CA LEU A 75 2.53 -21.95 25.39
C LEU A 75 2.39 -23.44 25.78
N ASN A 76 3.23 -23.95 26.67
CA ASN A 76 3.27 -25.39 27.00
C ASN A 76 2.31 -25.80 28.13
N LEU A 77 1.77 -24.86 28.91
CA LEU A 77 0.96 -25.15 30.11
C LEU A 77 -0.56 -25.32 29.84
N GLN A 78 -1.01 -25.37 28.59
CA GLN A 78 -2.44 -25.43 28.21
C GLN A 78 -2.92 -26.81 27.70
N ILE A 79 -2.26 -27.91 28.07
CA ILE A 79 -2.65 -29.27 27.62
C ILE A 79 -2.89 -30.21 28.82
N GLU A 80 -4.17 -30.43 29.14
CA GLU A 80 -4.68 -31.42 30.11
C GLU A 80 -5.76 -32.29 29.41
N PRO A 81 -5.70 -33.64 29.45
CA PRO A 81 -6.56 -34.50 28.63
C PRO A 81 -7.73 -35.14 29.40
N THR A 82 -8.98 -34.78 29.06
CA THR A 82 -10.20 -35.42 29.61
C THR A 82 -10.67 -36.64 28.80
N ALA A 83 -11.20 -37.65 29.49
CA ALA A 83 -11.48 -38.99 28.95
C ALA A 83 -12.96 -39.28 28.59
N THR A 84 -13.16 -40.43 27.94
CA THR A 84 -14.37 -41.26 27.71
C THR A 84 -15.63 -40.88 28.53
N SER A 85 -16.83 -40.74 27.94
CA SER A 85 -17.67 -41.89 27.49
C SER A 85 -18.94 -41.47 26.68
N PRO A 86 -19.69 -42.41 26.05
CA PRO A 86 -20.48 -42.10 24.84
C PRO A 86 -22.02 -42.08 25.01
N GLY A 87 -22.71 -41.57 23.97
CA GLY A 87 -24.16 -41.63 23.82
C GLY A 87 -24.66 -41.56 22.36
N SER A 88 -25.28 -42.66 21.91
CA SER A 88 -26.22 -42.81 20.78
C SER A 88 -27.46 -41.89 20.86
N SER A 89 -28.33 -41.65 19.86
CA SER A 89 -28.40 -41.78 18.37
C SER A 89 -29.87 -41.35 17.95
N VAL A 90 -30.44 -41.41 16.73
CA VAL A 90 -30.06 -41.80 15.35
C VAL A 90 -31.04 -41.15 14.32
N LEU A 91 -30.60 -40.85 13.07
CA LEU A 91 -31.43 -40.54 11.86
C LEU A 91 -32.40 -39.31 11.93
N SER A 92 -32.97 -38.71 10.85
CA SER A 92 -32.81 -38.84 9.37
C SER A 92 -33.34 -37.59 8.61
N SER A 93 -32.98 -37.49 7.31
CA SER A 93 -33.77 -36.96 6.17
C SER A 93 -34.29 -35.49 6.12
N LEU A 94 -33.60 -34.70 5.26
CA LEU A 94 -34.09 -33.80 4.18
C LEU A 94 -35.59 -33.83 3.78
N PRO A 95 -36.11 -32.83 3.01
CA PRO A 95 -35.78 -31.37 2.94
C PRO A 95 -37.02 -30.45 2.64
N CYS A 96 -36.76 -29.26 2.08
CA CYS A 96 -37.59 -28.44 1.17
C CYS A 96 -38.60 -27.38 1.70
N SER A 97 -38.27 -26.12 1.33
CA SER A 97 -39.13 -25.16 0.63
C SER A 97 -40.30 -24.47 1.34
N THR A 98 -40.10 -23.21 1.73
CA THR A 98 -41.15 -22.19 1.86
C THR A 98 -41.06 -21.18 0.72
N GLN A 99 -42.19 -20.93 0.04
CA GLN A 99 -42.28 -19.84 -0.94
C GLN A 99 -42.45 -18.49 -0.22
N SER A 100 -41.75 -17.46 -0.68
CA SER A 100 -41.98 -16.09 -0.23
C SER A 100 -43.09 -15.44 -1.04
N SER A 101 -44.00 -14.73 -0.37
CA SER A 101 -44.98 -13.84 -1.01
C SER A 101 -45.05 -12.51 -0.27
N VAL A 102 -44.82 -11.41 -0.98
CA VAL A 102 -44.58 -10.09 -0.39
C VAL A 102 -45.90 -9.32 -0.24
N ARG A 103 -46.13 -8.70 0.93
CA ARG A 103 -47.05 -7.58 1.11
C ARG A 103 -46.46 -6.52 2.03
N MET A 104 -46.42 -5.27 1.57
CA MET A 104 -46.22 -4.09 2.42
C MET A 104 -47.58 -3.49 2.82
N SER A 105 -47.65 -2.84 3.99
CA SER A 105 -48.46 -1.62 4.22
C SER A 105 -48.16 -0.95 5.56
N THR A 106 -47.57 0.25 5.50
CA THR A 106 -47.85 1.47 6.31
C THR A 106 -48.43 1.37 7.74
N SER A 107 -47.58 1.73 8.71
CA SER A 107 -47.80 2.75 9.77
C SER A 107 -49.18 3.00 10.42
N THR A 108 -49.22 2.98 11.77
CA THR A 108 -49.56 4.12 12.67
C THR A 108 -49.01 3.79 14.08
N GLY A 109 -48.72 4.78 14.93
CA GLY A 109 -47.96 4.57 16.19
C GLY A 109 -48.72 4.86 17.48
N SER A 110 -48.09 4.55 18.62
CA SER A 110 -48.41 5.04 19.98
C SER A 110 -47.17 4.97 20.89
N SER A 111 -47.22 5.60 22.07
CA SER A 111 -46.07 5.94 22.92
C SER A 111 -45.90 5.09 24.19
N SER A 112 -44.65 4.91 24.65
CA SER A 112 -44.28 4.65 26.06
C SER A 112 -42.79 4.98 26.30
N GLN A 113 -42.39 5.22 27.55
CA GLN A 113 -41.07 5.72 27.96
C GLN A 113 -40.08 4.62 28.39
N GLU A 114 -38.79 5.00 28.32
CA GLU A 114 -37.67 4.56 29.19
C GLU A 114 -37.34 3.07 29.33
N ASN A 115 -36.21 2.67 28.71
CA ASN A 115 -35.03 2.33 29.50
C ASN A 115 -33.74 2.60 28.72
N CYS A 116 -32.61 2.76 29.42
CA CYS A 116 -31.34 3.21 28.82
C CYS A 116 -30.36 2.06 28.52
N GLU A 117 -30.26 1.67 27.26
CA GLU A 117 -29.06 1.06 26.69
C GLU A 117 -28.69 1.83 25.40
N PRO A 118 -27.39 2.05 25.10
CA PRO A 118 -26.99 2.62 23.82
C PRO A 118 -27.11 1.56 22.72
N PRO A 119 -28.04 1.67 21.76
CA PRO A 119 -28.25 0.62 20.78
C PRO A 119 -27.06 0.54 19.82
N SER A 120 -26.81 -0.65 19.28
CA SER A 120 -25.84 -0.89 18.19
C SER A 120 -26.35 -0.32 16.86
N LEU A 121 -26.54 0.99 16.81
CA LEU A 121 -26.92 1.72 15.61
C LEU A 121 -25.76 1.67 14.62
N ILE A 122 -26.08 1.08 13.47
CA ILE A 122 -25.32 1.11 12.21
C ILE A 122 -24.59 2.46 12.11
N ARG A 123 -23.25 2.43 12.14
CA ARG A 123 -22.43 3.62 11.94
C ARG A 123 -22.73 4.19 10.54
N LYS A 124 -23.59 5.20 10.46
CA LYS A 124 -23.51 6.22 9.41
C LYS A 124 -22.05 6.64 9.31
N ALA A 125 -21.51 6.76 8.10
CA ALA A 125 -20.13 7.17 7.94
C ALA A 125 -19.95 8.50 8.69
N TRP A 126 -18.99 8.58 9.62
CA TRP A 126 -18.89 9.71 10.55
C TRP A 126 -18.76 11.05 9.79
N THR A 127 -18.26 11.01 8.56
CA THR A 127 -18.21 12.11 7.59
C THR A 127 -19.57 12.70 7.16
N GLU A 128 -20.69 11.99 7.35
CA GLU A 128 -22.05 12.51 7.15
C GLU A 128 -22.49 13.44 8.30
N THR A 129 -21.96 13.20 9.50
CA THR A 129 -22.30 13.95 10.72
C THR A 129 -21.23 14.96 11.12
N PHE A 130 -20.00 14.80 10.61
CA PHE A 130 -18.85 15.64 10.89
C PHE A 130 -19.09 17.11 10.57
N GLN A 131 -19.14 17.93 11.62
CA GLN A 131 -19.19 19.39 11.49
C GLN A 131 -17.77 19.95 11.48
N VAL A 132 -17.44 20.76 10.49
CA VAL A 132 -16.15 21.46 10.43
C VAL A 132 -16.14 22.52 11.54
N PRO A 133 -15.19 22.49 12.50
CA PRO A 133 -15.20 23.39 13.64
C PRO A 133 -14.63 24.77 13.25
N TRP A 134 -15.44 25.55 12.55
CA TRP A 134 -15.10 26.89 12.06
C TRP A 134 -14.67 27.85 13.18
N ASN A 135 -15.21 27.67 14.38
CA ASN A 135 -14.83 28.39 15.59
C ASN A 135 -13.38 28.13 16.06
N LEU A 136 -12.78 26.98 15.70
CA LEU A 136 -11.39 26.64 16.01
C LEU A 136 -10.41 27.07 14.91
N MET A 137 -10.91 27.57 13.77
CA MET A 137 -10.07 28.00 12.66
C MET A 137 -9.40 29.35 12.96
N PRO A 138 -8.18 29.62 12.44
CA PRO A 138 -7.49 30.89 12.65
C PRO A 138 -8.34 32.08 12.21
N VAL A 139 -8.20 33.22 12.90
CA VAL A 139 -8.96 34.45 12.59
C VAL A 139 -8.82 34.84 11.12
N GLU A 140 -7.62 34.77 10.54
CA GLU A 140 -7.38 35.04 9.11
C GLU A 140 -8.23 34.15 8.16
N VAL A 141 -8.48 32.89 8.55
CA VAL A 141 -9.35 31.98 7.78
C VAL A 141 -10.81 32.38 7.92
N GLN A 142 -11.26 32.74 9.13
CA GLN A 142 -12.63 33.21 9.37
C GLN A 142 -12.90 34.53 8.63
N THR A 143 -11.96 35.48 8.66
CA THR A 143 -12.01 36.72 7.90
C THR A 143 -12.04 36.46 6.39
N ALA A 144 -11.12 35.65 5.85
CA ALA A 144 -11.09 35.33 4.42
C ALA A 144 -12.35 34.60 3.93
N ILE A 145 -12.97 33.76 4.77
CA ILE A 145 -14.30 33.17 4.52
C ILE A 145 -15.36 34.28 4.43
N SER A 146 -15.43 35.18 5.42
CA SER A 146 -16.43 36.26 5.46
C SER A 146 -16.31 37.25 4.30
N GLU A 147 -15.09 37.48 3.81
CA GLU A 147 -14.81 38.32 2.63
C GLU A 147 -14.94 37.55 1.30
N GLY A 148 -15.19 36.24 1.32
CA GLY A 148 -15.26 35.40 0.12
C GLY A 148 -13.94 35.29 -0.64
N LYS A 149 -12.80 35.42 0.05
CA LYS A 149 -11.43 35.39 -0.51
C LYS A 149 -10.71 34.09 -0.16
N ARG A 150 -9.65 33.76 -0.93
CA ARG A 150 -8.73 32.65 -0.65
C ARG A 150 -7.81 33.01 0.53
N PRO A 151 -7.78 32.25 1.64
CA PRO A 151 -6.86 32.52 2.77
C PRO A 151 -5.39 32.37 2.35
N SER A 152 -4.46 32.98 3.10
CA SER A 152 -3.04 32.84 2.78
C SER A 152 -2.57 31.37 2.85
N PRO A 153 -1.46 31.01 2.16
CA PRO A 153 -0.85 29.69 2.30
C PRO A 153 -0.47 29.32 3.74
N ALA A 154 -0.24 30.30 4.62
CA ALA A 154 0.05 30.06 6.03
C ALA A 154 -1.22 29.69 6.82
N ALA A 155 -2.26 30.53 6.72
CA ALA A 155 -3.55 30.30 7.37
C ALA A 155 -4.22 29.00 6.90
N ARG A 156 -4.19 28.73 5.58
CA ARG A 156 -4.70 27.49 5.00
C ARG A 156 -3.98 26.23 5.53
N ARG A 157 -2.66 26.28 5.72
CA ARG A 157 -1.92 25.17 6.37
C ARG A 157 -2.32 24.97 7.84
N GLN A 158 -2.64 26.05 8.56
CA GLN A 158 -3.13 25.94 9.94
C GLN A 158 -4.56 25.40 10.01
N MET A 159 -5.45 25.81 9.09
CA MET A 159 -6.79 25.21 8.92
C MET A 159 -6.69 23.69 8.70
N VAL A 160 -5.78 23.25 7.82
CA VAL A 160 -5.54 21.82 7.54
C VAL A 160 -5.03 21.05 8.77
N ARG A 161 -4.28 21.69 9.67
CA ARG A 161 -3.89 21.05 10.94
C ARG A 161 -5.10 20.82 11.83
N VAL A 162 -5.86 21.89 12.14
CA VAL A 162 -7.09 21.82 12.95
C VAL A 162 -8.04 20.77 12.38
N LEU A 163 -8.30 20.80 11.07
CA LEU A 163 -9.18 19.85 10.41
C LEU A 163 -8.73 18.40 10.56
N ALA A 164 -7.44 18.11 10.37
CA ALA A 164 -6.90 16.77 10.55
C ALA A 164 -6.90 16.31 12.01
N ASP A 165 -6.60 17.20 12.95
CA ASP A 165 -6.54 16.91 14.38
C ASP A 165 -7.96 16.62 14.94
N GLU A 166 -8.98 17.29 14.40
CA GLU A 166 -10.40 17.10 14.72
C GLU A 166 -11.00 15.87 14.04
N MET A 167 -10.69 15.60 12.77
CA MET A 167 -11.08 14.34 12.10
C MET A 167 -10.50 13.11 12.82
N ARG A 168 -9.27 13.22 13.36
CA ARG A 168 -8.60 12.13 14.08
C ARG A 168 -9.19 11.78 15.44
N LYS A 169 -10.26 12.46 15.87
CA LYS A 169 -11.11 12.05 17.01
C LYS A 169 -12.11 10.95 16.65
N TYR A 170 -12.40 10.76 15.35
CA TYR A 170 -13.35 9.75 14.85
C TYR A 170 -12.67 8.51 14.28
N ASP A 171 -11.56 8.72 13.58
CA ASP A 171 -10.76 7.70 12.91
C ASP A 171 -9.31 8.20 12.86
N LEU A 172 -8.34 7.42 13.33
CA LEU A 172 -6.94 7.84 13.40
C LEU A 172 -6.29 7.96 12.01
N ASN A 173 -6.75 7.20 11.00
CA ASN A 173 -6.22 7.23 9.63
C ASN A 173 -7.34 7.34 8.57
N PRO A 174 -8.10 8.45 8.52
CA PRO A 174 -9.22 8.59 7.61
C PRO A 174 -8.84 8.29 6.16
N THR A 175 -9.67 7.47 5.49
CA THR A 175 -9.46 7.10 4.09
C THR A 175 -9.54 8.33 3.18
N ARG A 176 -8.95 8.25 1.99
CA ARG A 176 -9.04 9.31 0.98
C ARG A 176 -10.49 9.65 0.62
N SER A 177 -11.40 8.66 0.63
CA SER A 177 -12.84 8.85 0.40
C SER A 177 -13.54 9.62 1.54
N GLN A 178 -13.20 9.30 2.80
CA GLN A 178 -13.70 10.06 3.95
C GLN A 178 -13.16 11.50 3.94
N CYS A 179 -11.86 11.68 3.70
CA CYS A 179 -11.24 13.01 3.54
C CYS A 179 -11.89 13.81 2.40
N LEU A 180 -12.18 13.16 1.27
CA LEU A 180 -12.84 13.76 0.12
C LEU A 180 -14.25 14.26 0.46
N SER A 181 -15.02 13.51 1.25
CA SER A 181 -16.36 13.92 1.69
C SER A 181 -16.32 15.19 2.53
N VAL A 182 -15.37 15.29 3.47
CA VAL A 182 -15.15 16.51 4.28
C VAL A 182 -14.69 17.68 3.39
N CYS A 183 -13.74 17.47 2.48
CA CYS A 183 -13.30 18.51 1.52
C CYS A 183 -14.44 19.01 0.62
N ARG A 184 -15.34 18.11 0.17
CA ARG A 184 -16.53 18.48 -0.62
C ARG A 184 -17.48 19.36 0.19
N SER A 185 -17.74 19.03 1.46
CA SER A 185 -18.56 19.86 2.35
C SER A 185 -17.99 21.28 2.51
N ILE A 186 -16.68 21.40 2.80
CA ILE A 186 -15.97 22.68 2.92
C ILE A 186 -16.11 23.54 1.66
N ILE A 187 -15.95 22.93 0.48
CA ILE A 187 -15.96 23.64 -0.80
C ILE A 187 -17.39 23.95 -1.28
N HIS A 188 -18.38 23.14 -0.91
CA HIS A 188 -19.78 23.48 -1.12
C HIS A 188 -20.21 24.68 -0.26
N GLN A 189 -19.73 24.75 0.99
CA GLN A 189 -20.03 25.85 1.91
C GLN A 189 -19.30 27.15 1.53
N TYR A 190 -18.02 27.08 1.16
CA TYR A 190 -17.17 28.26 0.88
C TYR A 190 -16.32 28.10 -0.40
N PRO A 191 -16.95 28.05 -1.60
CA PRO A 191 -16.27 27.74 -2.85
C PRO A 191 -15.16 28.73 -3.19
N LYS A 192 -15.43 30.05 -3.10
CA LYS A 192 -14.45 31.10 -3.43
C LYS A 192 -13.19 31.07 -2.56
N SER A 193 -13.29 30.58 -1.32
CA SER A 193 -12.18 30.54 -0.37
C SER A 193 -11.31 29.30 -0.50
N PHE A 194 -11.87 28.15 -0.88
CA PHE A 194 -11.15 26.86 -0.83
C PHE A 194 -11.09 26.08 -2.14
N ALA A 195 -12.01 26.30 -3.08
CA ALA A 195 -12.04 25.54 -4.32
C ALA A 195 -10.83 25.86 -5.20
N ASP A 196 -10.33 24.87 -5.93
CA ASP A 196 -9.40 25.08 -7.01
C ASP A 196 -10.18 25.60 -8.23
N GLN A 197 -10.04 26.90 -8.48
CA GLN A 197 -10.69 27.65 -9.55
C GLN A 197 -9.64 28.43 -10.36
N ARG A 198 -9.87 28.60 -11.66
CA ARG A 198 -9.17 29.56 -12.51
C ARG A 198 -9.65 30.99 -12.19
N GLU A 199 -8.95 32.01 -12.68
CA GLU A 199 -9.29 33.42 -12.44
C GLU A 199 -10.67 33.82 -13.00
N ASN A 200 -11.16 33.12 -14.03
CA ASN A 200 -12.51 33.25 -14.57
C ASN A 200 -13.61 32.52 -13.74
N GLY A 201 -13.26 31.96 -12.58
CA GLY A 201 -14.17 31.24 -11.68
C GLY A 201 -14.44 29.77 -12.04
N GLN A 202 -13.92 29.27 -13.17
CA GLN A 202 -14.12 27.88 -13.59
C GLN A 202 -13.37 26.91 -12.65
N LEU A 203 -14.06 25.86 -12.19
CA LEU A 203 -13.49 24.82 -11.32
C LEU A 203 -12.45 23.95 -12.07
N LEU A 204 -11.35 23.66 -11.39
CA LEU A 204 -10.33 22.71 -11.83
C LEU A 204 -10.72 21.30 -11.37
N GLY A 205 -11.28 20.51 -12.29
CA GLY A 205 -11.86 19.21 -11.98
C GLY A 205 -12.97 19.32 -10.93
N GLY A 206 -12.92 18.51 -9.88
CA GLY A 206 -13.85 18.59 -8.74
C GLY A 206 -13.61 19.78 -7.79
N GLY A 207 -12.60 20.62 -8.02
CA GLY A 207 -12.26 21.77 -7.18
C GLY A 207 -11.67 21.45 -5.80
N TYR A 208 -11.62 20.18 -5.37
CA TYR A 208 -11.15 19.78 -4.04
C TYR A 208 -9.72 19.22 -3.98
N THR A 209 -9.05 19.10 -5.12
CA THR A 209 -7.80 18.35 -5.28
C THR A 209 -6.68 18.83 -4.34
N SER A 210 -6.41 20.14 -4.30
CA SER A 210 -5.32 20.69 -3.49
C SER A 210 -5.61 20.64 -1.98
N LEU A 211 -6.88 20.70 -1.57
CA LEU A 211 -7.28 20.60 -0.17
C LEU A 211 -7.21 19.14 0.31
N LEU A 212 -7.70 18.20 -0.49
CA LEU A 212 -7.64 16.76 -0.21
C LEU A 212 -6.20 16.26 -0.06
N ILE A 213 -5.28 16.70 -0.93
CA ILE A 213 -3.86 16.35 -0.83
C ILE A 213 -3.27 16.88 0.47
N GLN A 214 -3.45 18.17 0.78
CA GLN A 214 -2.92 18.79 2.01
C GLN A 214 -3.45 18.09 3.27
N LEU A 215 -4.74 17.75 3.30
CA LEU A 215 -5.40 17.07 4.41
C LEU A 215 -4.89 15.64 4.62
N LYS A 216 -4.88 14.80 3.57
CA LYS A 216 -4.45 13.40 3.68
C LYS A 216 -2.94 13.31 4.00
N THR A 217 -2.10 14.17 3.41
CA THR A 217 -0.67 14.24 3.76
C THR A 217 -0.42 14.73 5.19
N ARG A 218 -1.26 15.62 5.77
CA ARG A 218 -1.20 15.96 7.20
C ARG A 218 -1.54 14.76 8.09
N ILE A 219 -2.59 14.00 7.75
CA ILE A 219 -2.99 12.78 8.46
C ILE A 219 -1.89 11.71 8.39
N GLU A 220 -1.34 11.44 7.21
CA GLU A 220 -0.22 10.52 7.02
C GLU A 220 1.02 10.94 7.84
N ASN A 221 1.35 12.23 7.86
CA ASN A 221 2.45 12.75 8.66
C ASN A 221 2.20 12.65 10.19
N LEU A 222 0.95 12.61 10.65
CA LEU A 222 0.59 12.38 12.06
C LEU A 222 0.66 10.90 12.46
N ASN A 223 0.41 9.99 11.51
CA ASN A 223 0.36 8.55 11.75
C ASN A 223 1.73 7.86 11.63
N ARG A 224 2.79 8.63 11.31
CA ARG A 224 4.17 8.15 11.34
C ARG A 224 4.67 8.04 12.78
N THR A 225 4.62 6.83 13.33
CA THR A 225 5.45 6.47 14.48
C THR A 225 6.93 6.69 14.16
N SER A 226 7.74 7.05 15.16
CA SER A 226 9.14 7.43 14.97
C SER A 226 10.10 6.27 14.64
N SER A 227 9.57 5.05 14.47
CA SER A 227 10.31 3.80 14.22
C SER A 227 10.73 3.64 12.76
N PHE A 228 11.47 4.61 12.21
CA PHE A 228 12.15 4.45 10.92
C PHE A 228 13.32 3.45 11.02
N ARG A 229 13.02 2.14 11.04
CA ARG A 229 14.01 1.09 10.79
C ARG A 229 14.49 1.19 9.34
N GLN A 230 15.51 2.01 9.09
CA GLN A 230 16.18 2.11 7.80
C GLN A 230 16.99 0.84 7.51
N HIS A 231 16.31 -0.24 7.11
CA HIS A 231 16.97 -1.44 6.59
C HIS A 231 17.70 -1.10 5.29
N ARG A 232 19.01 -0.91 5.40
CA ARG A 232 19.93 -0.87 4.26
C ARG A 232 20.24 -2.31 3.87
N THR A 233 19.68 -2.77 2.77
CA THR A 233 20.13 -4.00 2.10
C THR A 233 21.47 -3.74 1.40
N SER A 234 22.35 -4.75 1.41
CA SER A 234 23.61 -4.79 0.69
C SER A 234 23.41 -5.38 -0.72
N ASP A 235 24.26 -5.01 -1.69
CA ASP A 235 24.17 -5.41 -3.11
C ASP A 235 24.21 -6.95 -3.28
N LEU A 236 23.05 -7.61 -3.41
CA LEU A 236 22.88 -8.99 -3.92
C LEU A 236 21.54 -9.13 -4.69
N GLY A 237 21.62 -9.37 -6.01
CA GLY A 237 20.56 -9.95 -6.84
C GLY A 237 19.31 -9.09 -7.11
N GLY A 238 18.48 -8.83 -6.09
CA GLY A 238 17.13 -8.28 -6.24
C GLY A 238 17.04 -6.76 -6.01
N LYS A 239 16.55 -6.00 -7.01
CA LYS A 239 16.37 -4.54 -6.92
C LYS A 239 15.13 -4.10 -6.09
N ARG A 240 14.80 -4.77 -4.98
CA ARG A 240 13.80 -4.28 -4.00
C ARG A 240 14.51 -3.34 -3.01
N GLY A 241 14.29 -2.04 -3.21
CA GLY A 241 15.01 -0.96 -2.53
C GLY A 241 14.45 -0.58 -1.15
N PRO A 242 14.95 0.53 -0.55
CA PRO A 242 14.55 0.95 0.79
C PRO A 242 13.04 1.21 0.90
N THR A 243 12.41 0.62 1.92
CA THR A 243 10.96 0.55 2.22
C THR A 243 10.17 1.77 1.75
N ASP A 244 9.46 1.62 0.63
CA ASP A 244 8.87 2.74 -0.08
C ASP A 244 7.35 2.86 0.17
N ILE A 245 7.03 3.40 1.35
CA ILE A 245 5.66 3.76 1.84
C ILE A 245 5.02 4.88 0.97
N TYR A 246 5.68 5.27 -0.12
CA TYR A 246 5.30 6.35 -1.03
C TYR A 246 3.92 6.09 -1.66
N GLY A 247 2.93 6.89 -1.26
CA GLY A 247 1.54 6.75 -1.71
C GLY A 247 0.75 5.62 -1.04
N CYS A 248 1.36 4.85 -0.14
CA CYS A 248 0.73 3.68 0.46
C CYS A 248 0.08 4.05 1.81
N THR A 249 -1.25 4.18 1.82
CA THR A 249 -2.08 4.46 3.00
C THR A 249 -2.15 3.29 3.99
N ARG A 250 -1.99 2.05 3.50
CA ARG A 250 -2.02 0.79 4.27
C ARG A 250 -0.82 -0.13 3.94
N PHE A 251 0.41 0.42 3.92
CA PHE A 251 1.62 -0.31 3.51
C PHE A 251 1.90 -1.62 4.27
N GLN A 252 1.70 -1.58 5.59
CA GLN A 252 1.79 -2.72 6.52
C GLN A 252 0.77 -2.44 7.64
N PRO A 253 -0.50 -2.84 7.47
CA PRO A 253 -1.52 -2.63 8.49
C PRO A 253 -1.42 -3.71 9.56
N ASP A 254 -1.93 -3.37 10.74
CA ASP A 254 -2.13 -4.31 11.85
C ASP A 254 -3.25 -5.32 11.52
N LEU A 255 -3.42 -6.32 12.39
CA LEU A 255 -4.56 -7.25 12.34
C LEU A 255 -5.89 -6.49 12.49
N PRO A 256 -6.97 -6.88 11.80
CA PRO A 256 -8.30 -6.38 12.09
C PRO A 256 -8.72 -6.71 13.54
N PRO A 257 -9.50 -5.86 14.23
CA PRO A 257 -9.83 -6.06 15.65
C PRO A 257 -10.60 -7.36 15.96
N GLU A 258 -11.32 -7.92 14.99
CA GLU A 258 -12.04 -9.19 15.11
C GLU A 258 -11.15 -10.44 14.87
N GLU A 259 -9.85 -10.28 14.60
CA GLU A 259 -8.97 -11.34 14.10
C GLU A 259 -7.71 -11.60 14.94
N THR A 260 -7.17 -12.80 14.85
CA THR A 260 -5.85 -13.21 15.36
C THR A 260 -4.94 -13.67 14.22
N ASN A 261 -3.66 -13.90 14.50
CA ASN A 261 -2.76 -14.52 13.50
C ASN A 261 -3.34 -15.86 12.99
N ASP A 262 -3.89 -16.68 13.90
CA ASP A 262 -4.41 -18.00 13.57
C ASP A 262 -5.70 -17.93 12.73
N THR A 263 -6.63 -17.01 13.02
CA THR A 263 -7.85 -16.86 12.20
C THR A 263 -7.52 -16.33 10.80
N VAL A 264 -6.53 -15.46 10.68
CA VAL A 264 -6.07 -14.95 9.37
C VAL A 264 -5.32 -16.04 8.59
N GLU A 265 -4.52 -16.88 9.25
CA GLU A 265 -3.84 -18.01 8.61
C GLU A 265 -4.81 -19.11 8.16
N VAL A 266 -5.84 -19.43 8.95
CA VAL A 266 -6.94 -20.31 8.50
C VAL A 266 -7.68 -19.71 7.30
N LYS A 267 -7.84 -18.39 7.23
CA LYS A 267 -8.42 -17.69 6.07
C LYS A 267 -7.51 -17.68 4.85
N ARG A 268 -6.17 -17.68 5.02
CA ARG A 268 -5.21 -17.95 3.93
C ARG A 268 -5.37 -19.39 3.44
N GLN A 269 -5.39 -20.38 4.33
CA GLN A 269 -5.52 -21.78 3.89
C GLN A 269 -6.80 -22.00 3.09
N LYS A 270 -7.92 -21.40 3.51
CA LYS A 270 -9.17 -21.44 2.76
C LYS A 270 -9.07 -20.82 1.35
N LEU A 271 -8.24 -19.79 1.15
CA LEU A 271 -7.98 -19.23 -0.19
C LEU A 271 -7.21 -20.20 -1.09
N GLU A 272 -6.22 -20.91 -0.54
CA GLU A 272 -5.51 -21.98 -1.25
C GLU A 272 -6.43 -23.16 -1.57
N ASP A 273 -7.28 -23.59 -0.63
CA ASP A 273 -8.20 -24.71 -0.82
C ASP A 273 -9.21 -24.43 -1.95
N ILE A 274 -9.73 -23.19 -2.02
CA ILE A 274 -10.60 -22.72 -3.11
C ILE A 274 -9.81 -22.66 -4.43
N TYR A 275 -8.56 -22.20 -4.41
CA TYR A 275 -7.72 -22.17 -5.61
C TYR A 275 -7.36 -23.58 -6.11
N GLY A 276 -7.15 -24.55 -5.23
CA GLY A 276 -6.94 -25.95 -5.60
C GLY A 276 -8.16 -26.61 -6.24
N GLN A 277 -9.37 -26.13 -5.94
CA GLN A 277 -10.64 -26.65 -6.47
C GLN A 277 -11.10 -25.95 -7.76
N GLU A 278 -10.90 -24.64 -7.87
CA GLU A 278 -11.47 -23.79 -8.95
C GLU A 278 -10.44 -22.97 -9.73
N GLY A 279 -9.19 -22.94 -9.27
CA GLY A 279 -8.13 -22.08 -9.81
C GLY A 279 -8.53 -20.62 -9.84
N VAL A 280 -8.08 -19.91 -10.89
CA VAL A 280 -8.36 -18.49 -11.13
C VAL A 280 -9.86 -18.17 -11.15
N LYS A 281 -10.74 -19.12 -11.53
CA LYS A 281 -12.20 -18.90 -11.60
C LYS A 281 -12.84 -18.61 -10.24
N GLY A 282 -12.26 -19.11 -9.15
CA GLY A 282 -12.71 -18.83 -7.79
C GLY A 282 -12.64 -17.33 -7.42
N SER A 283 -11.83 -16.53 -8.13
CA SER A 283 -11.69 -15.07 -7.91
C SER A 283 -13.00 -14.29 -8.07
N GLU A 284 -14.02 -14.85 -8.73
CA GLU A 284 -15.32 -14.19 -8.84
C GLU A 284 -16.18 -14.32 -7.57
N ARG A 285 -15.92 -15.30 -6.70
CA ARG A 285 -16.66 -15.51 -5.45
C ARG A 285 -16.56 -14.29 -4.54
N SER A 286 -17.71 -13.88 -3.98
CA SER A 286 -17.76 -12.83 -2.95
C SER A 286 -16.96 -13.23 -1.70
N GLU A 287 -16.91 -14.52 -1.39
CA GLU A 287 -16.09 -15.10 -0.32
C GLU A 287 -14.59 -14.88 -0.55
N VAL A 288 -14.06 -15.19 -1.74
CA VAL A 288 -12.64 -14.97 -2.06
C VAL A 288 -12.27 -13.48 -1.95
N LYS A 289 -13.17 -12.58 -2.36
CA LYS A 289 -12.98 -11.12 -2.22
C LYS A 289 -12.90 -10.70 -0.74
N GLN A 290 -13.82 -11.18 0.10
CA GLN A 290 -13.82 -10.90 1.55
C GLN A 290 -12.60 -11.51 2.25
N LEU A 291 -12.21 -12.75 1.91
CA LEU A 291 -11.02 -13.40 2.45
C LEU A 291 -9.74 -12.65 2.04
N MET A 292 -9.61 -12.22 0.78
CA MET A 292 -8.48 -11.41 0.32
C MET A 292 -8.40 -10.04 1.01
N GLU A 293 -9.53 -9.40 1.33
CA GLU A 293 -9.50 -8.13 2.10
C GLU A 293 -9.15 -8.37 3.58
N THR A 294 -9.72 -9.40 4.22
CA THR A 294 -9.46 -9.73 5.63
C THR A 294 -8.00 -10.13 5.85
N THR A 295 -7.44 -10.94 4.94
CA THR A 295 -6.06 -11.44 5.00
C THR A 295 -5.00 -10.43 4.50
N PHE A 296 -5.41 -9.22 4.11
CA PHE A 296 -4.50 -8.21 3.55
C PHE A 296 -3.32 -7.86 4.48
N CYS A 297 -3.50 -7.87 5.80
CA CYS A 297 -2.43 -7.69 6.77
C CYS A 297 -1.32 -8.77 6.66
N LEU A 298 -1.71 -10.05 6.53
CA LEU A 298 -0.80 -11.18 6.37
C LEU A 298 -0.18 -11.22 4.95
N GLN A 299 -0.93 -10.82 3.92
CA GLN A 299 -0.37 -10.59 2.57
C GLN A 299 0.75 -9.56 2.62
N ARG A 300 0.52 -8.40 3.27
CA ARG A 300 1.58 -7.38 3.46
C ARG A 300 2.76 -7.93 4.25
N CYS A 301 2.51 -8.69 5.32
CA CYS A 301 3.56 -9.31 6.12
C CYS A 301 4.45 -10.26 5.29
N HIS A 302 3.85 -11.15 4.50
CA HIS A 302 4.59 -12.06 3.62
C HIS A 302 5.35 -11.31 2.52
N ILE A 303 4.74 -10.32 1.86
CA ILE A 303 5.37 -9.55 0.77
C ILE A 303 6.53 -8.67 1.28
N ASN A 304 6.38 -8.07 2.47
CA ASN A 304 7.36 -7.16 3.06
C ASN A 304 8.45 -7.90 3.89
N ALA A 305 8.48 -9.23 3.89
CA ALA A 305 9.44 -10.02 4.66
C ALA A 305 10.91 -9.74 4.26
N LEU A 306 11.84 -10.00 5.18
CA LEU A 306 13.28 -9.79 5.01
C LEU A 306 14.05 -11.06 5.41
N PRO A 307 14.84 -11.69 4.51
CA PRO A 307 15.08 -11.33 3.11
C PRO A 307 13.79 -11.36 2.27
N ALA A 308 13.78 -10.60 1.18
CA ALA A 308 12.62 -10.52 0.30
C ALA A 308 12.36 -11.88 -0.37
N PRO A 309 11.14 -12.45 -0.26
CA PRO A 309 10.81 -13.73 -0.88
C PRO A 309 10.67 -13.61 -2.39
N ALA A 310 10.91 -14.72 -3.10
CA ALA A 310 10.75 -14.76 -4.55
C ALA A 310 9.27 -14.58 -4.93
N ILE A 311 9.00 -14.08 -6.14
CA ILE A 311 7.62 -13.89 -6.58
C ILE A 311 6.85 -15.22 -6.66
N ALA A 312 7.55 -16.33 -6.92
CA ALA A 312 6.99 -17.69 -6.89
C ALA A 312 6.46 -18.05 -5.48
N ASP A 313 7.27 -17.90 -4.42
CA ASP A 313 6.87 -18.17 -3.03
C ASP A 313 5.62 -17.37 -2.60
N ILE A 314 5.46 -16.15 -3.15
CA ILE A 314 4.30 -15.28 -2.93
C ILE A 314 3.11 -15.69 -3.80
N ARG A 315 3.34 -16.19 -5.02
CA ARG A 315 2.31 -16.71 -5.93
C ARG A 315 1.69 -18.00 -5.41
N ASP A 316 2.48 -18.89 -4.85
CA ASP A 316 2.01 -20.17 -4.34
C ASP A 316 1.14 -19.99 -3.09
N LYS A 317 1.49 -19.01 -2.22
CA LYS A 317 0.73 -18.66 -1.00
C LYS A 317 -0.46 -17.73 -1.22
N TRP A 318 -0.47 -16.95 -2.30
CA TRP A 318 -1.48 -15.93 -2.58
C TRP A 318 -1.89 -15.89 -4.05
N PRO A 319 -2.31 -17.01 -4.67
CA PRO A 319 -2.49 -17.08 -6.12
C PRO A 319 -3.54 -16.10 -6.66
N TYR A 320 -4.54 -15.73 -5.85
CA TYR A 320 -5.54 -14.72 -6.25
C TYR A 320 -4.98 -13.28 -6.37
N LEU A 321 -3.86 -12.96 -5.72
CA LEU A 321 -3.16 -11.67 -5.88
C LEU A 321 -2.60 -11.50 -7.30
N PHE A 322 -2.34 -12.60 -8.01
CA PHE A 322 -1.75 -12.67 -9.35
C PHE A 322 -2.81 -12.67 -10.47
N THR A 323 -4.05 -12.30 -10.14
CA THR A 323 -5.10 -12.03 -11.12
C THR A 323 -5.20 -10.53 -11.39
N GLN A 324 -5.69 -10.12 -12.56
CA GLN A 324 -5.92 -8.70 -12.89
C GLN A 324 -6.75 -7.99 -11.79
N LYS A 325 -7.79 -8.67 -11.29
CA LYS A 325 -8.65 -8.17 -10.20
C LYS A 325 -7.90 -8.09 -8.86
N GLY A 326 -7.08 -9.09 -8.55
CA GLY A 326 -6.23 -9.12 -7.35
C GLY A 326 -5.21 -7.98 -7.32
N LEU A 327 -4.48 -7.76 -8.43
CA LEU A 327 -3.51 -6.67 -8.55
C LEU A 327 -4.16 -5.30 -8.36
N TYR A 328 -5.32 -5.05 -9.00
CA TYR A 328 -6.05 -3.79 -8.85
C TYR A 328 -6.59 -3.58 -7.44
N ALA A 329 -7.25 -4.60 -6.86
CA ALA A 329 -7.83 -4.51 -5.52
C ALA A 329 -6.75 -4.33 -4.45
N HIS A 330 -5.62 -5.04 -4.55
CA HIS A 330 -4.51 -4.90 -3.62
C HIS A 330 -3.80 -3.54 -3.76
N PHE A 331 -3.72 -2.97 -4.97
CA PHE A 331 -3.26 -1.58 -5.18
C PHE A 331 -4.22 -0.56 -4.56
N GLU A 332 -5.53 -0.73 -4.74
CA GLU A 332 -6.54 0.20 -4.21
C GLU A 332 -6.59 0.13 -2.68
N LEU A 333 -6.52 -1.07 -2.08
CA LEU A 333 -6.34 -1.28 -0.64
C LEU A 333 -5.01 -0.68 -0.12
N LEU A 334 -3.94 -0.69 -0.91
CA LEU A 334 -2.66 -0.08 -0.53
C LEU A 334 -2.68 1.45 -0.53
N THR A 335 -3.45 2.10 -1.41
CA THR A 335 -3.26 3.52 -1.78
C THR A 335 -4.50 4.42 -1.66
N ASP A 336 -5.68 3.84 -1.40
CA ASP A 336 -7.00 4.47 -1.53
C ASP A 336 -7.29 5.01 -2.97
N ILE A 337 -6.69 4.41 -4.02
CA ILE A 337 -6.84 4.83 -5.42
C ILE A 337 -7.18 3.64 -6.34
N ASN A 338 -8.32 3.71 -7.03
CA ASN A 338 -8.60 2.80 -8.15
C ASN A 338 -7.69 3.13 -9.35
N VAL A 339 -6.68 2.28 -9.58
CA VAL A 339 -5.62 2.52 -10.58
C VAL A 339 -6.15 2.67 -12.00
N LEU A 340 -7.05 1.78 -12.44
CA LEU A 340 -7.57 1.79 -13.81
C LEU A 340 -8.36 3.08 -14.06
N ARG A 341 -9.28 3.43 -13.16
CA ARG A 341 -10.10 4.65 -13.28
C ARG A 341 -9.28 5.94 -13.24
N ALA A 342 -8.18 5.97 -12.50
CA ALA A 342 -7.28 7.11 -12.47
C ALA A 342 -6.55 7.28 -13.83
N LEU A 343 -6.11 6.18 -14.43
CA LEU A 343 -5.51 6.16 -15.77
C LEU A 343 -6.52 6.53 -16.86
N GLU A 344 -7.73 5.96 -16.83
CA GLU A 344 -8.84 6.28 -17.76
C GLU A 344 -9.15 7.78 -17.76
N PHE A 345 -9.49 8.33 -16.58
CA PHE A 345 -9.80 9.75 -16.41
C PHE A 345 -8.65 10.67 -16.91
N SER A 346 -7.40 10.26 -16.72
CA SER A 346 -6.25 11.05 -17.14
C SER A 346 -5.99 11.01 -18.65
N MET A 347 -6.30 9.90 -19.31
CA MET A 347 -6.24 9.80 -20.77
C MET A 347 -7.37 10.62 -21.41
N GLU A 348 -8.56 10.66 -20.79
CA GLU A 348 -9.66 11.57 -21.15
C GLU A 348 -9.29 13.05 -20.95
N GLU A 349 -8.72 13.41 -19.79
CA GLU A 349 -8.41 14.79 -19.41
C GLU A 349 -7.29 15.41 -20.27
N CYS A 350 -6.18 14.68 -20.47
CA CYS A 350 -4.96 15.26 -21.04
C CYS A 350 -4.25 14.41 -22.11
N GLY A 351 -4.70 13.20 -22.40
CA GLY A 351 -4.02 12.30 -23.35
C GLY A 351 -3.87 12.91 -24.75
N LYS A 352 -4.92 13.54 -25.28
CA LYS A 352 -4.88 14.27 -26.56
C LYS A 352 -3.94 15.49 -26.51
N ASN A 353 -3.96 16.23 -25.42
CA ASN A 353 -3.13 17.43 -25.24
C ASN A 353 -1.63 17.07 -25.21
N ILE A 354 -1.26 15.93 -24.63
CA ILE A 354 0.11 15.42 -24.64
C ILE A 354 0.56 15.07 -26.08
N VAL A 355 -0.30 14.43 -26.88
CA VAL A 355 0.00 14.16 -28.30
C VAL A 355 0.18 15.46 -29.08
N GLU A 356 -0.72 16.44 -28.91
CA GLU A 356 -0.66 17.71 -29.65
C GLU A 356 0.52 18.60 -29.22
N PHE A 357 0.90 18.55 -27.94
CA PHE A 357 2.14 19.13 -27.43
C PHE A 357 3.35 18.59 -28.21
N PHE A 358 3.48 17.27 -28.31
CA PHE A 358 4.60 16.65 -29.02
C PHE A 358 4.57 16.88 -30.53
N LYS A 359 3.40 16.97 -31.17
CA LYS A 359 3.30 17.40 -32.58
C LYS A 359 3.78 18.82 -32.79
N SER A 360 3.34 19.76 -31.94
CA SER A 360 3.68 21.18 -32.09
C SER A 360 5.15 21.48 -31.80
N LYS A 361 5.75 20.76 -30.85
CA LYS A 361 7.11 20.98 -30.34
C LYS A 361 7.85 19.62 -30.18
N PRO A 362 8.14 18.87 -31.27
CA PRO A 362 8.80 17.55 -31.19
C PRO A 362 10.18 17.68 -30.56
N THR A 363 10.50 16.84 -29.58
CA THR A 363 11.70 17.06 -28.73
C THR A 363 12.96 16.32 -29.19
N ASN A 364 12.82 15.29 -30.02
CA ASN A 364 13.89 14.53 -30.65
C ASN A 364 13.33 13.67 -31.80
N ASP A 365 14.21 13.03 -32.57
CA ASP A 365 13.85 12.22 -33.74
C ASP A 365 13.03 10.98 -33.36
N LYS A 366 13.22 10.40 -32.16
CA LYS A 366 12.40 9.28 -31.67
C LYS A 366 10.94 9.69 -31.49
N VAL A 367 10.69 10.90 -30.97
CA VAL A 367 9.35 11.47 -30.86
C VAL A 367 8.74 11.71 -32.25
N GLN A 368 9.53 12.18 -33.23
CA GLN A 368 9.04 12.34 -34.60
C GLN A 368 8.68 10.99 -35.26
N ALA A 369 9.47 9.94 -35.05
CA ALA A 369 9.15 8.59 -35.51
C ALA A 369 7.83 8.08 -34.90
N VAL A 370 7.67 8.16 -33.57
CA VAL A 370 6.43 7.78 -32.87
C VAL A 370 5.21 8.63 -33.30
N LEU A 371 5.41 9.88 -33.71
CA LEU A 371 4.33 10.70 -34.28
C LEU A 371 3.98 10.32 -35.72
N SER A 372 4.90 9.67 -36.45
CA SER A 372 4.73 9.26 -37.85
C SER A 372 4.11 7.87 -38.01
N GLU A 373 3.94 7.12 -36.92
CA GLU A 373 3.11 5.90 -36.91
C GLU A 373 1.63 6.28 -37.02
N ASP A 374 0.87 5.60 -37.89
CA ASP A 374 -0.59 5.65 -37.92
C ASP A 374 -1.23 4.56 -37.04
N ASP A 375 -2.53 4.68 -36.78
CA ASP A 375 -3.42 3.67 -36.17
C ASP A 375 -2.90 2.95 -34.88
N VAL A 376 -2.61 3.71 -33.82
CA VAL A 376 -2.26 3.17 -32.49
C VAL A 376 -3.21 3.70 -31.41
N GLU A 377 -3.57 2.85 -30.43
CA GLU A 377 -4.39 3.23 -29.26
C GLU A 377 -3.80 4.48 -28.57
N LEU A 378 -4.62 5.51 -28.34
CA LEU A 378 -4.18 6.81 -27.78
C LEU A 378 -3.34 6.65 -26.50
N SER A 379 -3.73 5.72 -25.64
CA SER A 379 -3.05 5.39 -24.38
C SER A 379 -1.62 4.88 -24.61
N LEU A 380 -1.43 3.94 -25.55
CA LEU A 380 -0.14 3.40 -25.96
C LEU A 380 0.70 4.49 -26.64
N ARG A 381 0.09 5.29 -27.53
CA ARG A 381 0.79 6.41 -28.20
C ARG A 381 1.31 7.44 -27.19
N VAL A 382 0.53 7.78 -26.17
CA VAL A 382 0.97 8.67 -25.07
C VAL A 382 2.17 8.08 -24.32
N ILE A 383 2.19 6.77 -24.04
CA ILE A 383 3.34 6.12 -23.39
C ILE A 383 4.57 6.04 -24.32
N GLN A 384 4.41 5.67 -25.60
CA GLN A 384 5.50 5.70 -26.57
C GLN A 384 6.15 7.09 -26.66
N LEU A 385 5.34 8.16 -26.70
CA LEU A 385 5.81 9.55 -26.75
C LEU A 385 6.56 9.96 -25.47
N LEU A 386 6.07 9.56 -24.30
CA LEU A 386 6.75 9.82 -23.02
C LEU A 386 8.11 9.11 -22.94
N MET A 387 8.18 7.84 -23.34
CA MET A 387 9.44 7.08 -23.33
C MET A 387 10.43 7.67 -24.34
N ALA A 388 10.00 7.93 -25.58
CA ALA A 388 10.80 8.60 -26.60
C ALA A 388 11.30 9.98 -26.15
N HIS A 389 10.49 10.76 -25.45
CA HIS A 389 10.87 12.06 -24.87
C HIS A 389 11.93 11.94 -23.76
N PHE A 390 11.80 10.96 -22.87
CA PHE A 390 12.78 10.71 -21.80
C PHE A 390 14.02 9.92 -22.26
N GLU A 391 14.12 9.62 -23.56
CA GLU A 391 15.14 8.79 -24.21
C GLU A 391 15.11 7.29 -23.82
N GLU A 392 14.09 6.88 -23.05
CA GLU A 392 13.80 5.53 -22.62
C GLU A 392 13.34 4.66 -23.81
N SER A 393 13.73 3.38 -23.85
CA SER A 393 13.29 2.45 -24.91
C SER A 393 11.97 1.80 -24.53
N ILE A 394 11.09 1.52 -25.49
CA ILE A 394 9.74 0.99 -25.21
C ILE A 394 9.82 -0.38 -24.52
N GLU A 395 10.82 -1.19 -24.88
CA GLU A 395 11.19 -2.48 -24.27
C GLU A 395 11.60 -2.37 -22.79
N GLY A 396 11.88 -1.14 -22.32
CA GLY A 396 12.05 -0.80 -20.92
C GLY A 396 10.79 -0.96 -20.07
N LEU A 397 9.60 -1.05 -20.69
CA LEU A 397 8.31 -1.24 -20.01
C LEU A 397 7.38 -2.24 -20.73
N VAL A 398 7.39 -2.23 -22.07
CA VAL A 398 6.44 -2.94 -22.94
C VAL A 398 7.19 -3.82 -23.93
N LEU A 399 6.87 -5.11 -23.96
CA LEU A 399 7.33 -6.07 -24.98
C LEU A 399 6.18 -6.38 -25.94
N PHE A 400 6.48 -6.60 -27.21
CA PHE A 400 5.47 -6.83 -28.26
C PHE A 400 5.62 -8.21 -28.87
N GLU A 401 4.64 -9.08 -28.63
CA GLU A 401 4.71 -10.50 -28.97
C GLU A 401 3.56 -10.96 -29.86
N ASN A 402 3.66 -12.18 -30.35
CA ASN A 402 2.68 -12.80 -31.24
C ASN A 402 1.36 -13.09 -30.50
N SER A 403 0.21 -12.79 -31.12
CA SER A 403 -1.15 -13.03 -30.56
C SER A 403 -1.43 -14.47 -30.13
N PHE A 404 -0.63 -15.45 -30.60
CA PHE A 404 -0.81 -16.87 -30.32
C PHE A 404 0.18 -17.45 -29.29
N ALA A 405 1.07 -16.64 -28.71
CA ALA A 405 2.04 -17.13 -27.73
C ALA A 405 1.39 -17.40 -26.36
N THR A 406 1.64 -18.57 -25.77
CA THR A 406 1.22 -18.88 -24.39
C THR A 406 2.24 -18.40 -23.37
N ALA A 407 1.86 -18.35 -22.09
CA ALA A 407 2.79 -18.02 -21.01
C ALA A 407 4.05 -18.92 -21.02
N ALA A 408 3.90 -20.22 -21.28
CA ALA A 408 5.01 -21.18 -21.33
C ALA A 408 5.91 -21.00 -22.56
N ASP A 409 5.36 -20.58 -23.71
CA ASP A 409 6.18 -20.21 -24.88
C ASP A 409 7.03 -18.97 -24.54
N LEU A 410 6.43 -17.98 -23.87
CA LEU A 410 7.11 -16.72 -23.52
C LEU A 410 8.18 -16.91 -22.45
N GLU A 411 7.94 -17.74 -21.42
CA GLU A 411 8.94 -18.11 -20.40
C GLU A 411 10.11 -18.93 -20.97
N SER A 412 9.91 -19.69 -22.05
CA SER A 412 10.94 -20.54 -22.65
C SER A 412 11.68 -19.91 -23.84
N MET A 413 11.04 -19.00 -24.58
CA MET A 413 11.63 -18.32 -25.73
C MET A 413 12.29 -16.97 -25.39
N LEU A 414 11.83 -16.28 -24.34
CA LEU A 414 12.31 -14.94 -23.99
C LEU A 414 13.17 -14.95 -22.72
N THR A 415 14.25 -14.17 -22.73
CA THR A 415 14.99 -13.83 -21.51
C THR A 415 14.26 -12.73 -20.74
N LEU A 416 13.13 -13.10 -20.11
CA LEU A 416 12.25 -12.18 -19.38
C LEU A 416 13.01 -11.44 -18.26
N PRO A 417 12.97 -10.10 -18.18
CA PRO A 417 13.69 -9.36 -17.16
C PRO A 417 13.26 -9.68 -15.71
N ALA A 418 14.18 -9.47 -14.78
CA ALA A 418 13.89 -9.55 -13.35
C ALA A 418 13.02 -8.40 -12.80
N THR A 419 12.69 -7.40 -13.63
CA THR A 419 11.82 -6.26 -13.29
C THR A 419 10.54 -6.30 -14.13
N PRO A 420 9.42 -5.69 -13.66
CA PRO A 420 8.15 -5.81 -14.36
C PRO A 420 8.19 -5.42 -15.83
N ARG A 421 7.52 -6.21 -16.69
CA ARG A 421 7.22 -5.85 -18.08
C ARG A 421 5.77 -6.17 -18.40
N LEU A 422 5.17 -5.35 -19.26
CA LEU A 422 3.89 -5.60 -19.90
C LEU A 422 4.14 -6.22 -21.27
N LEU A 423 3.66 -7.44 -21.50
CA LEU A 423 3.71 -8.11 -22.79
C LEU A 423 2.39 -7.86 -23.50
N LEU A 424 2.44 -7.25 -24.69
CA LEU A 424 1.28 -7.03 -25.55
C LEU A 424 1.30 -8.06 -26.67
N LEU A 425 0.35 -8.99 -26.64
CA LEU A 425 0.21 -10.04 -27.64
C LEU A 425 -0.70 -9.49 -28.75
N ARG A 426 -0.10 -9.18 -29.89
CA ARG A 426 -0.75 -8.47 -30.99
C ARG A 426 -0.84 -9.30 -32.27
N GLU A 427 -1.90 -9.07 -33.03
CA GLU A 427 -2.00 -9.60 -34.39
C GLU A 427 -0.98 -8.86 -35.29
N LYS A 428 -0.22 -9.62 -36.10
CA LYS A 428 0.86 -9.05 -36.94
C LYS A 428 0.37 -8.15 -38.08
N THR A 429 -0.89 -8.28 -38.45
CA THR A 429 -1.53 -7.65 -39.62
C THR A 429 -2.28 -6.36 -39.27
N SER A 430 -3.10 -6.39 -38.22
CA SER A 430 -3.84 -5.20 -37.75
C SER A 430 -3.12 -4.40 -36.67
N GLY A 431 -2.07 -4.96 -36.05
CA GLY A 431 -1.42 -4.37 -34.88
C GLY A 431 -2.28 -4.42 -33.59
N ARG A 432 -3.52 -4.91 -33.67
CA ARG A 432 -4.49 -4.98 -32.57
C ARG A 432 -3.97 -5.83 -31.42
N ILE A 433 -4.15 -5.33 -30.20
CA ILE A 433 -3.90 -6.07 -28.96
C ILE A 433 -5.05 -7.08 -28.81
N GLU A 434 -4.74 -8.38 -28.89
CA GLU A 434 -5.71 -9.47 -28.64
C GLU A 434 -5.61 -9.97 -27.20
N HIS A 435 -4.44 -9.84 -26.55
CA HIS A 435 -4.23 -10.19 -25.16
C HIS A 435 -3.05 -9.40 -24.56
N TRP A 436 -2.93 -9.38 -23.23
CA TRP A 436 -1.72 -8.89 -22.56
C TRP A 436 -1.38 -9.73 -21.34
N MET A 437 -0.10 -9.81 -21.01
CA MET A 437 0.43 -10.49 -19.83
C MET A 437 1.40 -9.57 -19.07
N VAL A 438 1.64 -9.84 -17.79
CA VAL A 438 2.68 -9.16 -17.01
C VAL A 438 3.72 -10.18 -16.56
N SER A 439 5.00 -9.89 -16.79
CA SER A 439 6.12 -10.68 -16.25
C SER A 439 6.82 -10.00 -15.08
N LEU A 440 7.41 -10.80 -14.21
CA LEU A 440 8.25 -10.37 -13.09
C LEU A 440 9.18 -11.53 -12.65
N GLU A 441 10.42 -11.23 -12.30
CA GLU A 441 11.42 -12.21 -11.83
C GLU A 441 11.54 -13.44 -12.76
N GLY A 442 11.51 -13.19 -14.08
CA GLY A 442 11.65 -14.22 -15.12
C GLY A 442 10.37 -15.00 -15.47
N HIS A 443 9.26 -14.80 -14.76
CA HIS A 443 8.02 -15.56 -14.92
C HIS A 443 6.87 -14.69 -15.44
N ILE A 444 5.85 -15.30 -16.05
CA ILE A 444 4.53 -14.70 -16.25
C ILE A 444 3.76 -14.76 -14.92
N ILE A 445 3.23 -13.61 -14.51
CA ILE A 445 2.62 -13.42 -13.19
C ILE A 445 1.19 -12.87 -13.24
N CYS A 446 0.67 -12.50 -14.40
CA CYS A 446 -0.75 -12.13 -14.58
C CYS A 446 -1.10 -12.18 -16.08
N GLU A 447 -2.29 -12.69 -16.39
CA GLU A 447 -2.91 -12.65 -17.73
C GLU A 447 -4.11 -11.69 -17.74
N GLY A 448 -4.35 -11.03 -18.87
CA GLY A 448 -5.36 -9.97 -19.00
C GLY A 448 -6.74 -10.47 -19.44
N ILE A 449 -7.78 -10.12 -18.67
CA ILE A 449 -9.18 -10.46 -19.00
C ILE A 449 -9.73 -9.50 -20.09
N GLN A 450 -9.23 -8.27 -20.13
CA GLN A 450 -9.68 -7.21 -21.05
C GLN A 450 -8.53 -6.80 -21.97
N PRO A 451 -8.63 -6.97 -23.31
CA PRO A 451 -7.53 -6.71 -24.23
C PRO A 451 -7.45 -5.22 -24.63
N THR A 452 -7.00 -4.37 -23.71
CA THR A 452 -6.68 -2.96 -23.98
C THR A 452 -5.30 -2.64 -23.42
N PHE A 453 -4.58 -1.68 -24.01
CA PHE A 453 -3.29 -1.26 -23.44
C PHE A 453 -3.45 -0.72 -22.00
N LEU A 454 -4.50 0.05 -21.76
CA LEU A 454 -4.68 0.76 -20.48
C LEU A 454 -4.91 -0.18 -19.29
N THR A 455 -5.58 -1.31 -19.50
CA THR A 455 -5.77 -2.34 -18.46
C THR A 455 -4.47 -3.10 -18.15
N GLY A 456 -3.67 -3.38 -19.16
CA GLY A 456 -2.31 -3.91 -18.99
C GLY A 456 -1.38 -2.92 -18.29
N LEU A 457 -1.46 -1.63 -18.65
CA LEU A 457 -0.71 -0.56 -17.99
C LEU A 457 -1.07 -0.45 -16.51
N ALA A 458 -2.37 -0.52 -16.18
CA ALA A 458 -2.85 -0.55 -14.80
C ALA A 458 -2.29 -1.75 -14.03
N ALA A 459 -2.20 -2.93 -14.66
CA ALA A 459 -1.70 -4.15 -14.03
C ALA A 459 -0.20 -4.08 -13.76
N VAL A 460 0.62 -3.76 -14.78
CA VAL A 460 2.07 -3.61 -14.59
C VAL A 460 2.41 -2.49 -13.60
N PHE A 461 1.70 -1.35 -13.64
CA PHE A 461 1.91 -0.27 -12.67
C PHE A 461 1.55 -0.69 -11.23
N SER A 462 0.54 -1.55 -11.06
CA SER A 462 0.15 -2.08 -9.75
C SER A 462 1.26 -2.90 -9.10
N THR A 463 2.01 -3.69 -9.88
CA THR A 463 3.07 -4.58 -9.36
C THR A 463 4.11 -3.85 -8.50
N PHE A 464 4.49 -2.61 -8.86
CA PHE A 464 5.49 -1.83 -8.12
C PHE A 464 5.05 -1.47 -6.69
N TYR A 465 3.74 -1.38 -6.46
CA TYR A 465 3.17 -1.09 -5.14
C TYR A 465 2.82 -2.40 -4.44
N SER A 466 2.10 -3.28 -5.12
CA SER A 466 1.68 -4.58 -4.58
C SER A 466 2.85 -5.44 -4.12
N PHE A 467 3.99 -5.47 -4.85
CA PHE A 467 5.17 -6.25 -4.47
C PHE A 467 6.34 -5.42 -3.90
N ASN A 468 6.11 -4.14 -3.57
CA ASN A 468 7.12 -3.22 -2.98
C ASN A 468 8.42 -3.17 -3.82
N LEU A 469 8.28 -2.85 -5.12
CA LEU A 469 9.39 -2.81 -6.09
C LEU A 469 9.80 -1.37 -6.40
N GLN A 470 11.06 -1.19 -6.80
CA GLN A 470 11.49 0.06 -7.42
C GLN A 470 11.07 0.09 -8.91
N TYR A 471 10.85 1.29 -9.45
CA TYR A 471 10.75 1.47 -10.90
C TYR A 471 12.09 1.12 -11.54
N GLN A 472 12.04 0.29 -12.60
CA GLN A 472 13.21 -0.12 -13.35
C GLN A 472 13.91 1.06 -14.01
N GLU A 473 15.22 0.94 -14.20
CA GLU A 473 16.05 2.04 -14.70
C GLU A 473 15.75 2.37 -16.17
N GLU A 474 15.19 1.42 -16.93
CA GLU A 474 14.89 1.56 -18.35
C GLU A 474 13.58 2.33 -18.65
N ALA A 475 12.75 2.59 -17.64
CA ALA A 475 11.46 3.29 -17.76
C ALA A 475 11.18 4.24 -16.57
N ALA A 476 12.21 4.62 -15.82
CA ALA A 476 12.10 5.29 -14.53
C ALA A 476 11.40 6.65 -14.61
N CYS A 477 11.67 7.45 -15.66
CA CYS A 477 11.06 8.76 -15.87
C CYS A 477 9.60 8.62 -16.29
N THR A 478 9.30 7.68 -17.19
CA THR A 478 7.93 7.42 -17.66
C THR A 478 7.04 6.90 -16.53
N LEU A 479 7.51 5.94 -15.74
CA LEU A 479 6.78 5.47 -14.56
C LEU A 479 6.61 6.57 -13.51
N GLU A 480 7.64 7.40 -13.28
CA GLU A 480 7.54 8.55 -12.38
C GLU A 480 6.58 9.64 -12.90
N PHE A 481 6.41 9.78 -14.21
CA PHE A 481 5.41 10.66 -14.85
C PHE A 481 3.99 10.10 -14.70
N ILE A 482 3.75 8.83 -15.05
CA ILE A 482 2.46 8.13 -14.89
C ILE A 482 1.97 8.28 -13.45
N GLN A 483 2.86 7.99 -12.50
CA GLN A 483 2.61 8.10 -11.07
C GLN A 483 2.11 9.50 -10.64
N ARG A 484 2.72 10.56 -11.18
CA ARG A 484 2.47 11.96 -10.76
C ARG A 484 1.31 12.61 -11.52
N ARG A 485 1.23 12.47 -12.86
CA ARG A 485 0.18 13.10 -13.70
C ARG A 485 -1.08 12.25 -13.82
N PHE A 486 -0.95 10.93 -13.94
CA PHE A 486 -2.10 10.06 -14.25
C PHE A 486 -2.69 9.36 -13.01
N VAL A 487 -1.85 8.87 -12.10
CA VAL A 487 -2.32 8.21 -10.86
C VAL A 487 -2.43 9.21 -9.69
N GLY A 488 -1.82 10.39 -9.81
CA GLY A 488 -1.96 11.49 -8.86
C GLY A 488 -1.18 11.33 -7.54
N ILE A 489 -0.30 10.34 -7.42
CA ILE A 489 0.50 10.07 -6.21
C ILE A 489 1.68 11.06 -6.16
N ASN A 490 1.53 12.11 -5.35
CA ASN A 490 2.45 13.26 -5.29
C ASN A 490 2.89 13.66 -3.86
N PRO A 491 3.51 12.78 -3.05
CA PRO A 491 4.03 13.14 -1.73
C PRO A 491 5.29 14.04 -1.79
N GLU A 492 5.54 14.75 -0.69
CA GLU A 492 6.52 15.87 -0.61
C GLU A 492 8.00 15.49 -0.85
N ARG A 493 8.37 14.20 -0.70
CA ARG A 493 9.74 13.68 -0.89
C ARG A 493 9.72 12.21 -1.31
N GLY A 494 10.60 11.84 -2.24
CA GLY A 494 10.85 10.44 -2.65
C GLY A 494 10.61 10.19 -4.13
N THR A 495 10.95 8.98 -4.58
CA THR A 495 10.57 8.40 -5.86
C THR A 495 10.81 6.89 -5.80
N LYS A 496 9.97 6.10 -6.49
CA LYS A 496 10.21 4.66 -6.71
C LYS A 496 11.40 4.40 -7.65
N ALA A 497 11.88 5.39 -8.40
CA ALA A 497 13.05 5.26 -9.27
C ALA A 497 14.33 4.93 -8.48
N GLY A 498 15.12 3.97 -8.99
CA GLY A 498 16.38 3.55 -8.39
C GLY A 498 17.38 4.70 -8.19
N ARG A 499 18.16 4.63 -7.09
CA ARG A 499 19.20 5.64 -6.79
C ARG A 499 20.45 5.44 -7.65
N GLY A 500 20.35 5.87 -8.91
CA GLY A 500 21.44 5.81 -9.90
C GLY A 500 22.81 6.20 -9.33
N LYS A 501 23.81 5.38 -9.66
CA LYS A 501 25.21 5.53 -9.25
C LYS A 501 25.87 6.57 -10.18
N VAL A 502 26.44 7.66 -9.64
CA VAL A 502 27.06 8.78 -10.39
C VAL A 502 28.45 9.13 -9.85
N PRO A 503 29.44 9.44 -10.70
CA PRO A 503 30.76 9.87 -10.26
C PRO A 503 30.69 11.23 -9.54
N SER A 504 31.29 11.30 -8.36
CA SER A 504 31.39 12.53 -7.57
C SER A 504 32.31 13.54 -8.23
N LYS A 505 31.76 14.69 -8.68
CA LYS A 505 32.55 15.82 -9.22
C LYS A 505 33.63 16.37 -8.27
N LYS A 506 33.60 16.02 -6.98
CA LYS A 506 34.62 16.41 -5.99
C LYS A 506 35.66 15.33 -5.66
N THR A 507 35.38 14.05 -5.95
CA THR A 507 36.21 12.94 -5.44
C THR A 507 36.39 11.77 -6.42
N GLY A 508 35.85 11.84 -7.63
CA GLY A 508 35.87 10.78 -8.66
C GLY A 508 34.99 9.56 -8.33
N ARG A 509 35.01 9.11 -7.07
CA ARG A 509 34.27 7.97 -6.54
C ARG A 509 32.79 8.01 -6.93
N VAL A 510 32.28 6.86 -7.34
CA VAL A 510 30.87 6.62 -7.58
C VAL A 510 30.09 6.77 -6.27
N ILE A 511 29.10 7.66 -6.28
CA ILE A 511 28.18 7.92 -5.17
C ILE A 511 26.73 7.76 -5.64
N HIS A 512 25.80 7.46 -4.75
CA HIS A 512 24.39 7.53 -5.10
C HIS A 512 23.96 8.99 -5.36
N LYS A 513 23.15 9.19 -6.40
CA LYS A 513 22.52 10.47 -6.73
C LYS A 513 21.78 11.03 -5.51
N LYS A 514 21.95 12.33 -5.24
CA LYS A 514 21.23 13.02 -4.15
C LYS A 514 19.72 12.87 -4.35
N ILE A 515 18.98 12.72 -3.24
CA ILE A 515 17.51 12.64 -3.25
C ILE A 515 16.96 13.97 -3.77
N THR A 516 16.35 13.94 -4.96
CA THR A 516 15.51 15.01 -5.52
C THR A 516 14.04 14.64 -5.31
N THR A 517 13.19 15.62 -4.95
CA THR A 517 11.74 15.41 -4.73
C THR A 517 10.99 14.92 -5.98
N VAL A 518 11.48 15.28 -7.16
CA VAL A 518 11.00 14.81 -8.47
C VAL A 518 12.23 14.69 -9.37
N ASN A 519 12.22 13.76 -10.31
CA ASN A 519 13.17 13.72 -11.42
C ASN A 519 13.09 15.03 -12.22
N ARG A 520 14.24 15.66 -12.51
CA ARG A 520 14.31 16.94 -13.22
C ARG A 520 13.60 16.90 -14.56
N ASN A 521 13.71 15.79 -15.30
CA ASN A 521 13.15 15.68 -16.65
C ASN A 521 11.61 15.64 -16.56
N VAL A 522 11.07 14.78 -15.70
CA VAL A 522 9.64 14.68 -15.38
C VAL A 522 9.08 16.03 -14.90
N SER A 523 9.74 16.70 -13.94
CA SER A 523 9.34 18.03 -13.47
C SER A 523 9.44 19.14 -14.52
N THR A 524 10.23 18.95 -15.58
CA THR A 524 10.34 19.90 -16.70
C THR A 524 9.23 19.67 -17.71
N LEU A 525 8.94 18.41 -18.07
CA LEU A 525 7.83 18.07 -18.95
C LEU A 525 6.47 18.44 -18.34
N LEU A 526 6.24 18.10 -17.06
CA LEU A 526 5.01 18.47 -16.34
C LEU A 526 4.74 19.97 -16.38
N ARG A 527 5.79 20.80 -16.26
CA ARG A 527 5.65 22.25 -16.39
C ARG A 527 5.30 22.65 -17.82
N LYS A 528 6.08 22.19 -18.82
CA LYS A 528 5.83 22.50 -20.24
C LYS A 528 4.44 22.10 -20.72
N LEU A 529 3.88 21.01 -20.20
CA LEU A 529 2.52 20.58 -20.50
C LEU A 529 1.47 21.50 -19.86
N VAL A 530 1.66 21.91 -18.61
CA VAL A 530 0.80 22.93 -17.99
C VAL A 530 0.91 24.25 -18.74
N ASP A 531 2.12 24.72 -19.07
CA ASP A 531 2.36 25.94 -19.84
C ASP A 531 1.62 25.88 -21.21
N PHE A 532 1.67 24.73 -21.89
CA PHE A 532 0.98 24.48 -23.16
C PHE A 532 -0.55 24.39 -23.04
N GLU A 533 -1.08 23.90 -21.91
CA GLU A 533 -2.53 23.94 -21.61
C GLU A 533 -3.06 25.39 -21.42
N TRP A 534 -2.18 26.41 -21.39
CA TRP A 534 -2.56 27.83 -21.48
C TRP A 534 -2.33 28.45 -22.88
N ASP A 535 -1.50 27.86 -23.76
CA ASP A 535 -1.27 28.35 -25.14
C ASP A 535 -2.52 28.21 -26.05
N PHE A 536 -3.57 27.51 -25.59
CA PHE A 536 -4.76 27.10 -26.36
C PHE A 536 -6.10 27.64 -25.81
N ILE A 537 -6.09 28.64 -24.92
CA ILE A 537 -7.27 29.25 -24.28
C ILE A 537 -7.30 30.76 -24.52
#